data_AF-A0A354YEM1-F1
#
_entry.id   AF-A0A354YEM1-F1
#
_cell.length_a   1.000
_cell.length_b   1.000
_cell.length_c   1.000
_cell.angle_alpha   90.00
_cell.angle_beta   90.00
_cell.angle_gamma   90.00
#
_symmetry.space_group_name_H-M   'P 1'
#
loop_
_entity.id
_entity.type
_entity.pdbx_description
1 polymer ?
#
loop_
_entity_poly.entity_id
_entity_poly.type
_entity_poly.pdbx_seq_one_letter_code
_entity_poly.pdbx_strand_id
1 'polypeptide(L)'
;VPERDLAMSLQINSEDVTVLRGLMYEVLDHYLGFPPRDWVAAFDAWNRQRLAQGVAALDAAGKQARKASRASLPAAGYAGAYADAWYGPIAIDARDGRLRIDFRQSPNMAGTLTHWQYDTFRVDWDDASIEPAFASFALDAEGKVERITMKAVSPLADFSYDYQDLLFEPVAVD
;
A
#
# COMPACT_ATOMS: atom_id res chain seq x y z
N VAL A 1 33.16 -2.53 -5.74
CA VAL A 1 34.06 -1.90 -6.72
C VAL A 1 35.16 -2.89 -7.10
N PRO A 2 34.95 -3.69 -8.16
CA PRO A 2 35.85 -4.78 -8.54
C PRO A 2 37.31 -4.34 -8.73
N GLU A 3 37.56 -3.26 -9.47
CA GLU A 3 38.90 -2.69 -9.70
C GLU A 3 39.63 -2.19 -8.44
N ARG A 4 38.96 -2.20 -7.28
CA ARG A 4 39.50 -1.77 -5.99
C ARG A 4 39.44 -2.89 -4.94
N ASP A 5 39.12 -4.13 -5.34
CA ASP A 5 38.90 -5.28 -4.44
C ASP A 5 37.95 -4.96 -3.26
N LEU A 6 36.98 -4.07 -3.49
CA LEU A 6 36.10 -3.54 -2.45
C LEU A 6 34.69 -4.10 -2.60
N ALA A 7 34.13 -4.62 -1.52
CA ALA A 7 32.71 -4.89 -1.37
C ALA A 7 32.20 -4.27 -0.05
N MET A 8 30.95 -3.80 -0.05
CA MET A 8 30.32 -3.21 1.12
C MET A 8 28.90 -3.78 1.25
N SER A 9 28.51 -4.09 2.49
CA SER A 9 27.15 -4.50 2.84
C SER A 9 26.75 -3.77 4.11
N LEU A 10 25.61 -3.08 4.06
CA LEU A 10 25.02 -2.43 5.22
C LEU A 10 23.64 -3.05 5.46
N GLN A 11 23.27 -3.18 6.73
CA GLN A 11 22.02 -3.79 7.17
C GLN A 11 21.38 -2.88 8.21
N ILE A 12 20.07 -2.72 8.13
CA ILE A 12 19.27 -1.92 9.07
C ILE A 12 17.97 -2.68 9.34
N ASN A 13 17.43 -2.51 10.55
CA ASN A 13 16.12 -3.02 10.93
C ASN A 13 15.13 -1.86 11.06
N SER A 14 15.07 -1.03 10.03
CA SER A 14 14.10 0.07 9.88
C SER A 14 13.94 0.39 8.40
N GLU A 15 12.85 1.10 8.07
CA GLU A 15 12.57 1.57 6.71
C GLU A 15 13.30 2.88 6.35
N ASP A 16 14.29 3.30 7.15
CA ASP A 16 15.06 4.52 6.89
C ASP A 16 16.11 4.29 5.80
N VAL A 17 15.64 4.30 4.54
CA VAL A 17 16.46 4.12 3.34
C VAL A 17 17.43 5.28 3.13
N THR A 18 17.11 6.47 3.66
CA THR A 18 17.91 7.69 3.49
C THR A 18 19.25 7.56 4.19
N VAL A 19 19.24 7.21 5.48
CA VAL A 19 20.45 7.08 6.28
C VAL A 19 21.30 5.91 5.78
N LEU A 20 20.67 4.76 5.49
CA LEU A 20 21.38 3.58 4.99
C LEU A 20 22.16 3.89 3.69
N ARG A 21 21.50 4.54 2.72
CA ARG A 21 22.14 4.92 1.46
C ARG A 21 23.19 6.00 1.67
N GLY A 22 22.88 7.04 2.43
CA GLY A 22 23.80 8.14 2.71
C GLY A 22 25.12 7.62 3.30
N LEU A 23 25.03 6.79 4.35
CA LEU A 23 26.20 6.21 4.99
C LEU A 23 26.99 5.30 4.05
N MET A 24 26.32 4.51 3.21
CA MET A 24 26.99 3.68 2.20
C MET A 24 27.82 4.53 1.24
N TYR A 25 27.29 5.66 0.76
CA TYR A 25 28.03 6.55 -0.15
C TYR A 25 29.14 7.32 0.57
N GLU A 26 28.95 7.74 1.81
CA GLU A 26 30.01 8.37 2.62
C GLU A 26 31.20 7.45 2.83
N VAL A 27 30.95 6.20 3.23
CA VAL A 27 32.00 5.20 3.43
C VAL A 27 32.70 4.87 2.10
N LEU A 28 31.94 4.80 1.00
CA LEU A 28 32.49 4.57 -0.33
C LEU A 28 33.41 5.71 -0.78
N ASP A 29 32.97 6.96 -0.64
CA ASP A 29 33.76 8.14 -1.01
C ASP A 29 35.04 8.24 -0.19
N HIS A 30 34.93 7.98 1.12
CA HIS A 30 36.09 7.92 2.01
C HIS A 30 37.11 6.88 1.55
N TYR A 31 36.66 5.66 1.22
CA TYR A 31 37.54 4.57 0.78
C TYR A 31 38.20 4.85 -0.58
N LEU A 32 37.48 5.55 -1.48
CA LEU A 32 37.99 5.87 -2.82
C LEU A 32 38.84 7.14 -2.87
N GLY A 33 38.91 7.90 -1.78
CA GLY A 33 39.68 9.15 -1.69
C GLY A 33 38.98 10.35 -2.33
N PHE A 34 37.65 10.30 -2.46
CA PHE A 34 36.87 11.44 -2.95
C PHE A 34 36.69 12.51 -1.85
N PRO A 35 36.42 13.78 -2.23
CA PRO A 35 36.12 14.82 -1.27
C PRO A 35 34.93 14.43 -0.38
N PRO A 36 34.96 14.74 0.94
CA PRO A 36 33.83 14.50 1.82
C PRO A 36 32.57 15.19 1.32
N ARG A 37 31.46 14.47 1.36
CA ARG A 37 30.13 14.98 1.02
C ARG A 37 29.13 14.44 2.05
N ASP A 38 28.23 15.30 2.49
CA ASP A 38 27.10 14.90 3.33
C ASP A 38 26.05 14.22 2.45
N TRP A 39 26.19 12.90 2.31
CA TRP A 39 25.27 12.12 1.48
C TRP A 39 23.95 11.88 2.20
N VAL A 40 23.96 11.82 3.53
CA VAL A 40 22.73 11.69 4.32
C VAL A 40 21.81 12.90 4.06
N ALA A 41 22.33 14.12 4.14
CA ALA A 41 21.55 15.32 3.83
C ALA A 41 21.11 15.37 2.36
N ALA A 42 21.94 14.90 1.43
CA ALA A 42 21.57 14.85 0.01
C ALA A 42 20.40 13.89 -0.25
N PHE A 43 20.41 12.69 0.35
CA PHE A 43 19.30 11.75 0.24
C PHE A 43 18.07 12.22 1.02
N ASP A 44 18.22 12.92 2.16
CA ASP A 44 17.09 13.49 2.90
C ASP A 44 16.37 14.56 2.07
N ALA A 45 17.13 15.47 1.46
CA ALA A 45 16.57 16.48 0.56
C ALA A 45 15.81 15.85 -0.63
N TRP A 46 16.40 14.82 -1.25
CA TRP A 46 15.76 14.07 -2.32
C TRP A 46 14.46 13.40 -1.84
N ASN A 47 14.48 12.75 -0.68
CA ASN A 47 13.32 12.06 -0.12
C ASN A 47 12.20 13.05 0.23
N ARG A 48 12.51 14.19 0.85
CA ARG A 48 11.53 15.26 1.12
C ARG A 48 10.87 15.78 -0.15
N GLN A 49 11.64 15.98 -1.22
CA GLN A 49 11.08 16.41 -2.50
C GLN A 49 10.15 15.35 -3.09
N ARG A 50 10.56 14.08 -3.06
CA ARG A 50 9.72 12.95 -3.50
C ARG A 50 8.42 12.88 -2.71
N LEU A 51 8.49 12.97 -1.38
CA LEU A 51 7.33 12.98 -0.49
C LEU A 51 6.38 14.13 -0.81
N ALA A 52 6.90 15.36 -0.94
CA ALA A 52 6.09 16.52 -1.28
C ALA A 52 5.37 16.37 -2.63
N GLN A 53 6.03 15.81 -3.64
CA GLN A 53 5.42 15.54 -4.94
C GLN A 53 4.31 14.48 -4.86
N GLY A 54 4.50 13.42 -4.08
CA GLY A 54 3.47 12.40 -3.91
C GLY A 54 2.26 12.88 -3.11
N VAL A 55 2.46 13.70 -2.08
CA VAL A 55 1.35 14.36 -1.35
C VAL A 55 0.54 15.24 -2.31
N ALA A 56 1.19 16.04 -3.16
CA ALA A 56 0.49 16.84 -4.15
C ALA A 56 -0.29 15.98 -5.17
N ALA A 57 0.26 14.84 -5.59
CA ALA A 57 -0.42 13.90 -6.48
C ALA A 57 -1.64 13.24 -5.81
N LEU A 58 -1.51 12.87 -4.53
CA LEU A 58 -2.63 12.35 -3.71
C LEU A 58 -3.75 13.37 -3.60
N ASP A 59 -3.43 14.62 -3.26
CA ASP A 59 -4.42 15.70 -3.16
C ASP A 59 -5.14 15.96 -4.50
N ALA A 60 -4.43 15.86 -5.61
CA ALA A 60 -5.01 16.01 -6.94
C ALA A 60 -5.97 14.84 -7.27
N ALA A 61 -5.58 13.61 -6.97
CA ALA A 61 -6.43 12.42 -7.15
C ALA A 61 -7.67 12.48 -6.24
N GLY A 62 -7.51 12.96 -5.01
CA GLY A 62 -8.61 13.10 -4.07
C GLY A 62 -9.68 14.11 -4.52
N LYS A 63 -9.26 15.18 -5.20
CA LYS A 63 -10.17 16.18 -5.79
C LYS A 63 -10.94 15.65 -7.01
N GLN A 64 -10.46 14.60 -7.67
CA GLN A 64 -11.12 13.98 -8.82
C GLN A 64 -12.26 13.01 -8.43
N ALA A 65 -12.32 12.57 -7.16
CA ALA A 65 -13.45 11.81 -6.66
C ALA A 65 -14.74 12.63 -6.81
N ARG A 66 -15.64 12.19 -7.69
CA ARG A 66 -16.85 12.96 -8.05
C ARG A 66 -17.77 13.07 -6.82
N LYS A 67 -18.29 14.28 -6.57
CA LYS A 67 -19.13 14.66 -5.41
C LYS A 67 -20.46 13.90 -5.24
N ALA A 68 -20.81 12.97 -6.12
CA ALA A 68 -21.98 12.12 -5.95
C ALA A 68 -21.70 10.74 -6.56
N SER A 69 -21.20 9.83 -5.74
CA SER A 69 -21.11 8.41 -6.06
C SER A 69 -21.73 7.60 -4.93
N ARG A 70 -22.20 6.40 -5.24
CA ARG A 70 -22.79 5.47 -4.28
C ARG A 70 -22.30 4.07 -4.58
N ALA A 71 -22.16 3.29 -3.51
CA ALA A 71 -22.06 1.84 -3.57
C ALA A 71 -23.29 1.27 -4.29
N SER A 72 -23.09 0.25 -5.12
CA SER A 72 -24.18 -0.43 -5.81
C SER A 72 -25.01 -1.31 -4.86
N LEU A 73 -24.40 -1.80 -3.77
CA LEU A 73 -25.03 -2.64 -2.76
C LEU A 73 -25.09 -1.95 -1.38
N PRO A 74 -26.02 -2.35 -0.49
CA PRO A 74 -25.86 -2.07 0.93
C PRO A 74 -24.61 -2.78 1.48
N ALA A 75 -24.07 -2.33 2.62
CA ALA A 75 -22.87 -2.91 3.24
C ALA A 75 -22.94 -4.46 3.34
N ALA A 76 -24.06 -5.00 3.78
CA ALA A 76 -24.27 -6.45 3.89
C ALA A 76 -24.12 -7.21 2.56
N GLY A 77 -24.29 -6.56 1.41
CA GLY A 77 -24.11 -7.17 0.09
C GLY A 77 -22.65 -7.37 -0.32
N TYR A 78 -21.71 -6.69 0.33
CA TYR A 78 -20.26 -6.91 0.13
C TYR A 78 -19.66 -7.88 1.16
N ALA A 79 -20.38 -8.15 2.25
CA ALA A 79 -19.90 -9.03 3.31
C ALA A 79 -19.77 -10.48 2.83
N GLY A 80 -18.69 -11.15 3.23
CA GLY A 80 -18.39 -12.51 2.78
C GLY A 80 -16.96 -12.92 3.06
N ALA A 81 -16.66 -14.19 2.79
CA ALA A 81 -15.32 -14.73 2.76
C ALA A 81 -14.81 -14.72 1.32
N TYR A 82 -13.59 -14.23 1.13
CA TYR A 82 -12.93 -14.19 -0.17
C TYR A 82 -11.51 -14.73 -0.02
N ALA A 83 -10.91 -15.20 -1.11
CA ALA A 83 -9.53 -15.65 -1.09
C ALA A 83 -8.83 -15.28 -2.39
N ASP A 84 -7.57 -14.87 -2.25
CA ASP A 84 -6.63 -14.76 -3.36
C ASP A 84 -5.79 -16.03 -3.39
N ALA A 85 -5.45 -16.50 -4.60
CA ALA A 85 -4.75 -17.77 -4.79
C ALA A 85 -3.31 -17.77 -4.26
N TRP A 86 -2.65 -16.61 -4.21
CA TRP A 86 -1.28 -16.44 -3.73
C TRP A 86 -1.24 -16.00 -2.26
N TYR A 87 -2.05 -15.01 -1.90
CA TYR A 87 -2.06 -14.39 -0.59
C TYR A 87 -2.89 -15.17 0.43
N GLY A 88 -4.05 -15.70 0.01
CA GLY A 88 -4.97 -16.45 0.87
C GLY A 88 -6.21 -15.66 1.31
N PRO A 89 -6.86 -16.09 2.41
CA PRO A 89 -8.22 -15.67 2.77
C PRO A 89 -8.29 -14.28 3.41
N ILE A 90 -9.34 -13.55 3.04
CA ILE A 90 -9.81 -12.33 3.69
C ILE A 90 -11.27 -12.49 4.12
N ALA A 91 -11.68 -11.75 5.14
CA ALA A 91 -13.08 -11.61 5.53
C ALA A 91 -13.53 -10.15 5.35
N ILE A 92 -14.71 -9.97 4.76
CA ILE A 92 -15.43 -8.70 4.75
C ILE A 92 -16.64 -8.83 5.67
N ASP A 93 -16.63 -8.08 6.76
CA ASP A 93 -17.73 -8.02 7.73
C ASP A 93 -18.54 -6.74 7.57
N ALA A 94 -19.86 -6.84 7.71
CA ALA A 94 -20.75 -5.68 7.77
C ALA A 94 -21.38 -5.55 9.16
N ARG A 95 -21.17 -4.42 9.84
CA ARG A 95 -21.83 -4.08 11.11
C ARG A 95 -22.26 -2.62 11.12
N ASP A 96 -23.51 -2.35 11.47
CA ASP A 96 -24.09 -1.00 11.55
C ASP A 96 -23.89 -0.16 10.27
N GLY A 97 -23.97 -0.82 9.11
CA GLY A 97 -23.77 -0.18 7.80
C GLY A 97 -22.31 0.14 7.46
N ARG A 98 -21.34 -0.27 8.30
CA ARG A 98 -19.90 -0.14 8.06
C ARG A 98 -19.32 -1.47 7.63
N LEU A 99 -18.37 -1.41 6.70
CA LEU A 99 -17.62 -2.55 6.23
C LEU A 99 -16.26 -2.62 6.91
N ARG A 100 -15.81 -3.84 7.19
CA ARG A 100 -14.51 -4.10 7.79
C ARG A 100 -13.83 -5.23 7.01
N ILE A 101 -12.56 -5.03 6.67
CA ILE A 101 -11.72 -6.04 6.00
C ILE A 101 -10.69 -6.60 6.97
N ASP A 102 -10.50 -7.91 6.95
CA ASP A 102 -9.56 -8.63 7.80
C ASP A 102 -8.76 -9.64 6.96
N PHE A 103 -7.44 -9.43 6.89
CA PHE A 103 -6.50 -10.32 6.20
C PHE A 103 -6.09 -11.45 7.16
N ARG A 104 -6.74 -12.60 7.03
CA ARG A 104 -6.77 -13.63 8.08
C ARG A 104 -5.42 -14.31 8.34
N GLN A 105 -4.49 -14.20 7.38
CA GLN A 105 -3.14 -14.75 7.51
C GLN A 105 -2.09 -13.73 7.97
N SER A 106 -2.43 -12.45 8.02
CA SER A 106 -1.51 -11.37 8.38
C SER A 106 -1.98 -10.70 9.66
N PRO A 107 -1.35 -11.04 10.81
CA PRO A 107 -1.69 -10.44 12.08
C PRO A 107 -1.70 -8.92 11.99
N ASN A 108 -2.74 -8.30 12.55
CA ASN A 108 -2.97 -6.85 12.59
C ASN A 108 -3.25 -6.17 11.24
N MET A 109 -3.33 -6.91 10.12
CA MET A 109 -3.69 -6.34 8.81
C MET A 109 -5.21 -6.32 8.65
N ALA A 110 -5.84 -5.38 9.33
CA ALA A 110 -7.28 -5.30 9.43
C ALA A 110 -7.70 -3.83 9.44
N GLY A 111 -8.77 -3.45 8.73
CA GLY A 111 -9.14 -2.05 8.57
C GLY A 111 -10.61 -1.80 8.25
N THR A 112 -11.02 -0.54 8.35
CA THR A 112 -12.37 -0.08 8.00
C THR A 112 -12.44 0.26 6.51
N LEU A 113 -13.52 -0.15 5.84
CA LEU A 113 -13.78 0.19 4.44
C LEU A 113 -14.72 1.40 4.36
N THR A 114 -14.17 2.53 3.93
CA THR A 114 -14.91 3.79 3.72
C THR A 114 -15.22 3.96 2.24
N HIS A 115 -16.50 4.16 1.88
CA HIS A 115 -16.88 4.31 0.47
C HIS A 115 -16.15 5.48 -0.19
N TRP A 116 -15.53 5.19 -1.34
CA TRP A 116 -14.79 6.15 -2.14
C TRP A 116 -15.57 6.54 -3.40
N GLN A 117 -15.76 5.59 -4.30
CA GLN A 117 -16.42 5.82 -5.59
C GLN A 117 -16.91 4.50 -6.19
N TYR A 118 -18.17 4.47 -6.63
CA TYR A 118 -18.83 3.27 -7.14
C TYR A 118 -18.68 2.13 -6.13
N ASP A 119 -18.29 0.96 -6.59
CA ASP A 119 -18.00 -0.21 -5.74
C ASP A 119 -16.55 -0.21 -5.25
N THR A 120 -15.93 0.96 -5.11
CA THR A 120 -14.58 1.12 -4.55
C THR A 120 -14.63 1.78 -3.17
N PHE A 121 -13.89 1.19 -2.24
CA PHE A 121 -13.76 1.62 -0.86
C PHE A 121 -12.29 1.90 -0.56
N ARG A 122 -12.00 2.92 0.23
CA ARG A 122 -10.69 3.12 0.83
C ARG A 122 -10.61 2.26 2.08
N VAL A 123 -9.53 1.50 2.21
CA VAL A 123 -9.17 0.77 3.41
C VAL A 123 -8.38 1.71 4.32
N ASP A 124 -8.99 2.04 5.46
CA ASP A 124 -8.34 2.74 6.55
C ASP A 124 -7.92 1.68 7.58
N TRP A 125 -6.65 1.27 7.53
CA TRP A 125 -6.08 0.24 8.40
C TRP A 125 -6.03 0.68 9.87
N ASP A 126 -6.21 -0.28 10.78
CA ASP A 126 -6.09 -0.03 12.22
C ASP A 126 -4.63 0.29 12.61
N ASP A 127 -3.67 -0.35 11.94
CA ASP A 127 -2.26 -0.01 12.03
C ASP A 127 -1.90 1.07 11.00
N ALA A 128 -1.59 2.27 11.48
CA ALA A 128 -1.27 3.42 10.65
C ALA A 128 0.09 3.31 9.91
N SER A 129 0.90 2.30 10.21
CA SER A 129 2.11 1.98 9.45
C SER A 129 1.81 1.29 8.11
N ILE A 130 0.62 0.71 7.96
CA ILE A 130 0.21 0.04 6.72
C ILE A 130 -0.28 1.08 5.72
N GLU A 131 0.29 1.04 4.51
CA GLU A 131 -0.11 1.96 3.44
C GLU A 131 -1.60 1.80 3.07
N PRO A 132 -2.40 2.88 3.08
CA PRO A 132 -3.80 2.83 2.71
C PRO A 132 -3.99 2.30 1.28
N ALA A 133 -5.04 1.51 1.08
CA ALA A 133 -5.38 0.93 -0.21
C ALA A 133 -6.81 1.28 -0.63
N PHE A 134 -7.07 1.27 -1.93
CA PHE A 134 -8.41 1.13 -2.48
C PHE A 134 -8.69 -0.35 -2.69
N ALA A 135 -9.87 -0.81 -2.26
CA ALA A 135 -10.44 -2.11 -2.59
C ALA A 135 -11.63 -1.87 -3.52
N SER A 136 -11.56 -2.42 -4.73
CA SER A 136 -12.59 -2.31 -5.76
C SER A 136 -13.30 -3.64 -5.93
N PHE A 137 -14.60 -3.65 -5.71
CA PHE A 137 -15.48 -4.80 -5.88
C PHE A 137 -16.06 -4.77 -7.31
N ALA A 138 -16.01 -5.90 -8.00
CA ALA A 138 -16.74 -6.11 -9.25
C ALA A 138 -17.93 -7.03 -8.99
N LEU A 139 -19.08 -6.69 -9.57
CA LEU A 139 -20.32 -7.46 -9.43
C LEU A 139 -20.58 -8.28 -10.70
N ASP A 140 -21.15 -9.48 -10.52
CA ASP A 140 -21.64 -10.32 -11.61
C ASP A 140 -23.01 -9.83 -12.17
N ALA A 141 -23.56 -10.56 -13.14
CA ALA A 141 -24.83 -10.22 -13.77
C ALA A 141 -26.03 -10.31 -12.82
N GLU A 142 -25.91 -11.08 -11.73
CA GLU A 142 -26.89 -11.28 -10.68
C GLU A 142 -26.74 -10.24 -9.55
N GLY A 143 -25.72 -9.38 -9.60
CA GLY A 143 -25.45 -8.34 -8.62
C GLY A 143 -24.73 -8.84 -7.36
N LYS A 144 -24.08 -10.01 -7.40
CA LYS A 144 -23.22 -10.52 -6.33
C LYS A 144 -21.76 -10.14 -6.60
N VAL A 145 -20.94 -10.07 -5.55
CA VAL A 145 -19.51 -9.81 -5.71
C VAL A 145 -18.86 -10.99 -6.43
N GLU A 146 -18.24 -10.72 -7.58
CA GLU A 146 -17.47 -11.69 -8.36
C GLU A 146 -15.99 -11.68 -7.95
N ARG A 147 -15.43 -10.48 -7.72
CA ARG A 147 -14.03 -10.32 -7.33
C ARG A 147 -13.75 -9.01 -6.60
N ILE A 148 -12.63 -8.96 -5.89
CA ILE A 148 -12.08 -7.77 -5.26
C ILE A 148 -10.62 -7.60 -5.72
N THR A 149 -10.30 -6.43 -6.23
CA THR A 149 -8.92 -6.04 -6.57
C THR A 149 -8.47 -4.90 -5.69
N MET A 150 -7.17 -4.78 -5.43
CA MET A 150 -6.64 -3.70 -4.59
C MET A 150 -5.62 -2.84 -5.33
N LYS A 151 -5.43 -1.62 -4.82
CA LYS A 151 -4.39 -0.70 -5.28
C LYS A 151 -4.02 0.26 -4.16
N ALA A 152 -2.74 0.58 -3.98
CA ALA A 152 -2.34 1.64 -3.07
C ALA A 152 -3.06 2.97 -3.38
N VAL A 153 -3.48 3.68 -2.33
CA VAL A 153 -3.98 5.06 -2.46
C VAL A 153 -2.84 5.97 -2.91
N SER A 154 -1.68 5.80 -2.27
CA SER A 154 -0.48 6.59 -2.53
C SER A 154 0.30 6.07 -3.73
N PRO A 155 0.71 6.93 -4.68
CA PRO A 155 1.68 6.56 -5.71
C PRO A 155 3.10 6.41 -5.12
N LEU A 156 3.29 6.76 -3.84
CA LEU A 156 4.55 6.58 -3.12
C LEU A 156 4.58 5.33 -2.23
N ALA A 157 3.45 4.63 -2.10
CA ALA A 157 3.40 3.40 -1.30
C ALA A 157 4.52 2.46 -1.74
N ASP A 158 5.13 1.78 -0.77
CA ASP A 158 6.18 0.83 -1.07
C ASP A 158 5.64 -0.28 -1.99
N PHE A 159 6.44 -0.67 -2.97
CA PHE A 159 6.07 -1.70 -3.92
C PHE A 159 5.81 -3.04 -3.22
N SER A 160 6.49 -3.28 -2.09
CA SER A 160 6.43 -4.52 -1.31
C SER A 160 5.05 -4.87 -0.74
N TYR A 161 4.09 -3.93 -0.74
CA TYR A 161 2.71 -4.21 -0.38
C TYR A 161 1.95 -5.01 -1.45
N ASP A 162 2.42 -5.00 -2.72
CA ASP A 162 1.90 -5.79 -3.84
C ASP A 162 0.37 -5.74 -4.05
N TYR A 163 -0.30 -4.66 -3.61
CA TYR A 163 -1.77 -4.55 -3.68
C TYR A 163 -2.31 -4.77 -5.09
N GLN A 164 -1.58 -4.31 -6.12
CA GLN A 164 -1.96 -4.41 -7.52
C GLN A 164 -2.03 -5.85 -8.06
N ASP A 165 -1.41 -6.80 -7.36
CA ASP A 165 -1.35 -8.20 -7.76
C ASP A 165 -2.42 -9.04 -7.06
N LEU A 166 -3.15 -8.47 -6.10
CA LEU A 166 -4.22 -9.15 -5.35
C LEU A 166 -5.52 -9.24 -6.16
N LEU A 167 -6.05 -10.46 -6.24
CA LEU A 167 -7.33 -10.82 -6.82
C LEU A 167 -8.08 -11.78 -5.88
N PHE A 168 -8.98 -11.23 -5.06
CA PHE A 168 -9.81 -12.05 -4.17
C PHE A 168 -11.11 -12.45 -4.85
N GLU A 169 -11.44 -13.73 -4.80
CA GLU A 169 -12.69 -14.29 -5.31
C GLU A 169 -13.51 -14.89 -4.15
N PRO A 170 -14.85 -14.93 -4.23
CA PRO A 170 -15.69 -15.52 -3.20
C PRO A 170 -15.30 -16.97 -2.92
N VAL A 171 -15.18 -17.31 -1.64
CA VAL A 171 -15.01 -18.71 -1.23
C VAL A 171 -16.37 -19.38 -1.16
N ALA A 172 -16.54 -20.53 -1.82
CA ALA A 172 -17.75 -21.32 -1.72
C ALA A 172 -18.01 -21.68 -0.25
N VAL A 173 -19.22 -21.42 0.22
CA VAL A 173 -19.67 -21.89 1.54
C VAL A 173 -20.08 -23.34 1.35
N ASP A 174 -19.30 -24.28 1.89
CA ASP A 174 -19.68 -25.68 2.01
C ASP A 174 -20.87 -25.88 2.96
#